data_AF-A0A3D4TIA9-F1
#
_entry.id   AF-A0A3D4TIA9-F1
#
_cell.length_a   1.000
_cell.length_b   1.000
_cell.length_c   1.000
_cell.angle_alpha   90.00
_cell.angle_beta   90.00
_cell.angle_gamma   90.00
#
_symmetry.space_group_name_H-M   'P 1'
#
loop_
_entity.id
_entity.type
_entity.pdbx_description
1 polymer ?
#
loop_
_entity_poly.entity_id
_entity_poly.type
_entity_poly.pdbx_seq_one_letter_code
_entity_poly.pdbx_strand_id
1 'polypeptide(L)'
;MKKLCFAVIALLLLTAAKATIGREFNAANLAQLEVGKTTLAEAVALLGAEPQSSTVGKSGAIAYLWQHVQSKSSVWTGRSDTQIKHVMLVFNTDGTFQRILQLQGIDLSPDARRRLMEQPAAAHAAH
;
A
#
# COMPACT_ATOMS: atom_id res chain seq x y z
N MET A 1 44.77 2.86 18.55
CA MET A 1 43.90 2.05 17.66
C MET A 1 42.49 1.85 18.22
N LYS A 2 42.30 1.43 19.48
CA LYS A 2 40.97 1.22 20.12
C LYS A 2 40.01 2.43 20.10
N LYS A 3 40.54 3.66 20.26
CA LYS A 3 39.76 4.91 20.27
C LYS A 3 39.24 5.31 18.87
N LEU A 4 39.98 4.92 17.82
CA LEU A 4 39.59 5.22 16.43
C LEU A 4 38.39 4.36 16.01
N CYS A 5 38.38 3.08 16.39
CA CYS A 5 37.25 2.19 16.13
C CYS A 5 35.96 2.66 16.84
N PHE A 6 36.08 3.20 18.06
CA PHE A 6 34.93 3.73 18.80
C PHE A 6 34.31 4.96 18.12
N ALA A 7 35.15 5.87 17.59
CA ALA A 7 34.68 7.04 16.87
C ALA A 7 33.97 6.67 15.55
N VAL A 8 34.46 5.65 14.84
CA VAL A 8 33.84 5.16 13.60
C VAL A 8 32.49 4.48 13.87
N ILE A 9 32.39 3.69 14.94
CA ILE A 9 31.11 3.05 15.35
C ILE A 9 30.10 4.12 15.80
N ALA A 10 30.54 5.12 16.56
CA ALA A 10 29.68 6.25 16.95
C ALA A 10 29.21 7.07 15.74
N LEU A 11 30.06 7.25 14.72
CA LEU A 11 29.71 7.95 13.48
C LEU A 11 28.70 7.17 12.62
N LEU A 12 28.82 5.84 12.55
CA LEU A 12 27.87 4.96 11.86
C LEU A 12 26.48 4.98 12.52
N LEU A 13 26.41 5.04 13.86
CA LEU A 13 25.15 5.13 14.61
C LEU A 13 24.40 6.46 14.41
N LEU A 14 25.08 7.53 14.00
CA LEU A 14 24.48 8.84 13.73
C LEU A 14 23.88 8.97 12.33
N THR A 15 24.09 7.98 11.45
CA THR A 15 23.50 7.97 10.11
C THR A 15 22.04 7.52 10.17
N ALA A 16 21.14 8.50 10.37
CA ALA A 16 19.69 8.49 10.16
C ALA A 16 19.05 7.10 9.91
N ALA A 17 18.41 6.54 10.94
CA ALA A 17 17.56 5.37 10.81
C ALA A 17 16.35 5.71 9.91
N LYS A 18 16.46 5.46 8.61
CA LYS A 18 15.35 5.49 7.66
C LYS A 18 14.83 4.07 7.49
N ALA A 19 13.74 3.75 8.18
CA ALA A 19 13.04 2.49 7.98
C ALA A 19 12.04 2.67 6.83
N THR A 20 12.11 1.78 5.83
CA THR A 20 11.10 1.68 4.76
C THR A 20 10.57 0.26 4.74
N ILE A 21 9.26 0.10 4.76
CA ILE A 21 8.57 -1.20 4.68
C ILE A 21 7.74 -1.20 3.41
N GLY A 22 7.93 -2.25 2.60
CA GLY A 22 7.19 -2.46 1.36
C GLY A 22 7.71 -1.69 0.16
N ARG A 23 6.91 -1.68 -0.91
CA ARG A 23 7.27 -1.11 -2.21
C ARG A 23 6.43 0.13 -2.46
N GLU A 24 7.07 1.21 -2.91
CA GLU A 24 6.34 2.41 -3.34
C GLU A 24 5.46 2.04 -4.55
N PHE A 25 4.23 2.55 -4.57
CA PHE A 25 3.28 2.29 -5.64
C PHE A 25 2.51 3.58 -5.99
N ASN A 26 2.08 3.68 -7.25
CA ASN A 26 1.37 4.85 -7.73
C ASN A 26 -0.12 4.81 -7.33
N ALA A 27 -0.40 5.32 -6.14
CA ALA A 27 -1.76 5.36 -5.61
C ALA A 27 -2.71 6.27 -6.42
N ALA A 28 -2.21 7.24 -7.18
CA ALA A 28 -3.06 8.10 -8.02
C ALA A 28 -3.75 7.31 -9.14
N ASN A 29 -3.13 6.20 -9.59
CA ASN A 29 -3.67 5.34 -10.63
C ASN A 29 -4.78 4.40 -10.11
N LEU A 30 -5.05 4.36 -8.80
CA LEU A 30 -6.18 3.59 -8.25
C LEU A 30 -7.51 4.02 -8.85
N ALA A 31 -7.66 5.30 -9.19
CA ALA A 31 -8.87 5.81 -9.84
C ALA A 31 -9.11 5.22 -11.25
N GLN A 32 -8.09 4.62 -11.88
CA GLN A 32 -8.18 3.99 -13.20
C GLN A 32 -8.65 2.53 -13.14
N LEU A 33 -8.68 1.90 -11.95
CA LEU A 33 -9.19 0.55 -11.79
C LEU A 33 -10.66 0.48 -12.22
N GLU A 34 -11.06 -0.56 -12.92
CA GLU A 34 -12.43 -0.81 -13.34
C GLU A 34 -12.97 -2.09 -12.71
N VAL A 35 -14.05 -1.97 -11.95
CA VAL A 35 -14.75 -3.10 -11.31
C VAL A 35 -15.27 -4.04 -12.39
N GLY A 36 -15.01 -5.35 -12.21
CA GLY A 36 -15.42 -6.42 -13.11
C GLY A 36 -14.59 -6.53 -14.40
N LYS A 37 -13.57 -5.69 -14.58
CA LYS A 37 -12.73 -5.68 -15.79
C LYS A 37 -11.26 -5.78 -15.50
N THR A 38 -10.75 -4.94 -14.60
CA THR A 38 -9.31 -4.87 -14.34
C THR A 38 -8.83 -6.17 -13.73
N THR A 39 -7.85 -6.81 -14.36
CA THR A 39 -7.20 -8.02 -13.85
C THR A 39 -6.07 -7.68 -12.89
N LEU A 40 -5.56 -8.68 -12.17
CA LEU A 40 -4.39 -8.50 -11.30
C LEU A 40 -3.17 -7.97 -12.06
N ALA A 41 -2.90 -8.50 -13.26
CA ALA A 41 -1.75 -8.07 -14.07
C ALA A 41 -1.86 -6.60 -14.47
N GLU A 42 -3.06 -6.16 -14.87
CA GLU A 42 -3.33 -4.76 -15.18
C GLU A 42 -3.23 -3.88 -13.94
N ALA A 43 -3.73 -4.32 -12.79
CA ALA A 43 -3.58 -3.58 -11.54
C ALA A 43 -2.10 -3.42 -11.14
N VAL A 44 -1.28 -4.46 -11.31
CA VAL A 44 0.17 -4.40 -11.08
C VAL A 44 0.82 -3.40 -12.04
N ALA A 45 0.44 -3.42 -13.33
CA ALA A 45 0.95 -2.47 -14.32
C ALA A 45 0.55 -1.02 -13.99
N LEU A 46 -0.71 -0.79 -13.59
CA LEU A 46 -1.22 0.53 -13.22
C LEU A 46 -0.55 1.08 -11.95
N LEU A 47 -0.37 0.24 -10.94
CA LEU A 47 0.23 0.64 -9.67
C LEU A 47 1.77 0.69 -9.73
N GLY A 48 2.37 0.08 -10.75
CA GLY A 48 3.82 0.03 -10.96
C GLY A 48 4.54 -0.83 -9.92
N ALA A 49 3.81 -1.67 -9.19
CA ALA A 49 4.35 -2.47 -8.10
C ALA A 49 3.57 -3.78 -7.94
N GLU A 50 4.28 -4.84 -7.55
CA GLU A 50 3.66 -6.09 -7.16
C GLU A 50 3.04 -5.98 -5.75
N PRO A 51 1.96 -6.73 -5.48
CA PRO A 51 1.39 -6.79 -4.15
C PRO A 51 2.37 -7.44 -3.18
N GLN A 52 2.41 -6.95 -1.95
CA GLN A 52 3.26 -7.48 -0.89
C GLN A 52 2.77 -8.84 -0.38
N SER A 53 1.45 -9.02 -0.32
CA SER A 53 0.84 -10.27 0.12
C SER A 53 -0.51 -10.47 -0.53
N SER A 54 -0.98 -11.71 -0.46
CA SER A 54 -2.33 -12.09 -0.85
C SER A 54 -3.00 -12.88 0.27
N THR A 55 -4.32 -12.81 0.34
CA THR A 55 -5.13 -13.53 1.33
C THR A 55 -6.42 -13.99 0.66
N VAL A 56 -6.70 -15.29 0.75
CA VAL A 56 -7.94 -15.86 0.22
C VAL A 56 -9.06 -15.65 1.23
N GLY A 57 -10.12 -14.98 0.81
CA GLY A 57 -11.33 -14.77 1.60
C GLY A 57 -12.22 -16.01 1.62
N LYS A 58 -13.20 -16.02 2.53
CA LYS A 58 -14.16 -17.14 2.68
C LYS A 58 -14.99 -17.40 1.41
N SER A 59 -15.19 -16.39 0.58
CA SER A 59 -15.89 -16.49 -0.70
C SER A 59 -15.04 -17.04 -1.85
N GLY A 60 -13.75 -17.34 -1.63
CA GLY A 60 -12.79 -17.69 -2.67
C GLY A 60 -12.19 -16.49 -3.40
N ALA A 61 -12.72 -15.28 -3.18
CA ALA A 61 -12.10 -14.03 -3.65
C ALA A 61 -10.72 -13.84 -3.00
N ILE A 62 -9.79 -13.26 -3.75
CA ILE A 62 -8.42 -13.04 -3.29
C ILE A 62 -8.20 -11.55 -3.04
N ALA A 63 -7.80 -11.21 -1.83
CA ALA A 63 -7.37 -9.87 -1.46
C ALA A 63 -5.86 -9.75 -1.64
N TYR A 64 -5.41 -8.72 -2.36
CA TYR A 64 -4.01 -8.39 -2.56
C TYR A 64 -3.69 -7.06 -1.87
N LEU A 65 -2.58 -7.04 -1.14
CA LEU A 65 -2.14 -5.92 -0.32
C LEU A 65 -1.00 -5.17 -0.99
N TRP A 66 -1.16 -3.87 -1.20
CA TRP A 66 -0.07 -2.94 -1.45
C TRP A 66 0.10 -2.05 -0.24
N GLN A 67 1.29 -2.05 0.35
CA GLN A 67 1.63 -1.13 1.41
C GLN A 67 3.04 -0.58 1.23
N HIS A 68 3.15 0.71 1.58
CA HIS A 68 4.39 1.45 1.65
C HIS A 68 4.38 2.26 2.94
N VAL A 69 5.32 1.96 3.84
CA VAL A 69 5.52 2.73 5.07
C VAL A 69 6.92 3.31 5.01
N GLN A 70 7.01 4.64 5.13
CA GLN A 70 8.27 5.35 5.18
C GLN A 70 8.33 6.14 6.48
N SER A 71 9.33 5.83 7.30
CA SER A 71 9.62 6.57 8.52
C SER A 71 10.93 7.33 8.35
N LYS A 72 10.88 8.65 8.53
CA LYS A 72 12.02 9.56 8.53
C LYS A 72 12.17 10.12 9.93
N SER A 73 13.23 9.74 10.62
CA SER A 73 13.59 10.32 11.92
C SER A 73 14.82 11.21 11.76
N SER A 74 14.72 12.45 12.22
CA SER A 74 15.81 13.42 12.21
C SER A 74 16.41 13.52 13.61
N VAL A 75 17.59 12.93 13.80
CA VAL A 75 18.34 12.98 15.07
C VAL A 75 18.65 14.43 15.48
N TRP A 76 18.84 15.32 14.51
CA TRP A 76 19.16 16.73 14.75
C TRP A 76 17.99 17.56 15.28
N THR A 77 16.76 17.29 14.81
CA THR A 77 15.58 18.06 15.20
C THR A 77 14.68 17.35 16.20
N GLY A 78 14.97 16.08 16.51
CA GLY A 78 14.11 15.21 17.33
C GLY A 78 12.77 14.87 16.68
N ARG A 79 12.52 15.31 15.43
CA ARG A 79 11.25 15.06 14.73
C ARG A 79 11.28 13.72 14.02
N SER A 80 10.15 13.01 14.12
CA SER A 80 9.89 11.79 13.38
C SER A 80 8.63 11.98 12.55
N ASP A 81 8.72 11.74 11.25
CA ASP A 81 7.61 11.75 10.31
C ASP A 81 7.42 10.33 9.77
N THR A 82 6.17 9.85 9.78
CA THR A 82 5.82 8.52 9.26
C THR A 82 4.71 8.68 8.25
N GLN A 83 5.00 8.31 7.01
CA GLN A 83 4.04 8.25 5.92
C GLN A 83 3.64 6.80 5.68
N ILE A 84 2.34 6.53 5.74
CA ILE A 84 1.76 5.19 5.54
C ILE A 84 0.85 5.29 4.32
N LYS A 85 1.07 4.44 3.32
CA LYS A 85 0.15 4.19 2.21
C LYS A 85 -0.21 2.73 2.23
N HIS A 86 -1.49 2.42 2.22
CA HIS A 86 -1.97 1.04 2.28
C HIS A 86 -3.26 0.96 1.47
N VAL A 87 -3.30 0.02 0.53
CA VAL A 87 -4.52 -0.36 -0.18
C VAL A 87 -4.64 -1.89 -0.27
N MET A 88 -5.85 -2.39 -0.02
CA MET A 88 -6.20 -3.80 -0.19
C MET A 88 -7.25 -3.92 -1.28
N LEU A 89 -6.87 -4.55 -2.39
CA LEU A 89 -7.74 -4.77 -3.54
C LEU A 89 -8.25 -6.20 -3.52
N VAL A 90 -9.56 -6.37 -3.68
CA VAL A 90 -10.19 -7.68 -3.76
C VAL A 90 -10.46 -8.01 -5.21
N PHE A 91 -10.09 -9.23 -5.60
CA PHE A 91 -10.37 -9.80 -6.90
C PHE A 91 -11.28 -11.00 -6.75
N ASN A 92 -12.26 -11.10 -7.64
CA ASN A 92 -13.18 -12.22 -7.74
C ASN A 92 -12.45 -13.51 -8.12
N THR A 93 -13.14 -14.64 -8.03
CA THR A 93 -12.62 -15.96 -8.43
C THR A 93 -12.33 -16.06 -9.93
N ASP A 94 -12.91 -15.18 -10.74
CA ASP A 94 -12.64 -15.05 -12.18
C ASP A 94 -11.37 -14.23 -12.48
N GLY A 95 -10.71 -13.69 -11.45
CA GLY A 95 -9.51 -12.86 -11.57
C GLY A 95 -9.76 -11.38 -11.86
N THR A 96 -11.02 -10.94 -11.86
CA THR A 96 -11.39 -9.53 -12.08
C THR A 96 -11.45 -8.73 -10.79
N PHE A 97 -11.12 -7.45 -10.87
CA PHE A 97 -11.14 -6.53 -9.75
C PHE A 97 -12.58 -6.33 -9.27
N GLN A 98 -12.81 -6.55 -7.98
CA GLN A 98 -14.12 -6.44 -7.39
C GLN A 98 -14.29 -5.10 -6.67
N ARG A 99 -13.39 -4.79 -5.73
CA ARG A 99 -13.48 -3.59 -4.88
C ARG A 99 -12.19 -3.33 -4.12
N ILE A 100 -12.07 -2.10 -3.62
CA ILE A 100 -11.11 -1.76 -2.57
C ILE A 100 -11.76 -2.10 -1.22
N LEU A 101 -11.15 -3.02 -0.47
CA LEU A 101 -11.61 -3.40 0.86
C LEU A 101 -11.12 -2.42 1.93
N GLN A 102 -9.86 -2.01 1.83
CA GLN A 102 -9.22 -1.13 2.79
C GLN A 102 -8.36 -0.11 2.05
N LEU A 103 -8.39 1.14 2.53
CA LEU A 103 -7.60 2.24 2.03
C LEU A 103 -7.15 3.11 3.20
N GLN A 104 -5.86 3.39 3.30
CA GLN A 104 -5.29 4.24 4.35
C GLN A 104 -4.14 5.08 3.79
N GLY A 105 -4.15 6.37 4.14
CA GLY A 105 -3.11 7.33 3.75
C GLY A 105 -3.02 7.59 2.24
N ILE A 106 -4.13 7.37 1.54
CA ILE A 106 -4.28 7.62 0.10
C ILE A 106 -5.53 8.47 -0.09
N ASP A 107 -5.39 9.55 -0.84
CA ASP A 107 -6.51 10.38 -1.24
C ASP A 107 -7.13 9.83 -2.54
N LEU A 108 -8.43 9.56 -2.51
CA LEU A 108 -9.21 9.17 -3.68
C LEU A 108 -10.26 10.25 -3.93
N SER A 109 -10.50 10.56 -5.21
CA SER A 109 -11.61 11.44 -5.57
C SER A 109 -12.94 10.87 -5.06
N PRO A 110 -13.92 11.72 -4.71
CA PRO A 110 -15.22 11.27 -4.20
C PRO A 110 -15.92 10.28 -5.15
N ASP A 111 -15.79 10.50 -6.45
CA ASP A 111 -16.34 9.62 -7.49
C ASP A 111 -15.64 8.26 -7.53
N ALA A 112 -14.31 8.24 -7.44
CA ALA A 112 -13.54 7.01 -7.39
C ALA A 112 -13.84 6.21 -6.11
N ARG A 113 -13.93 6.88 -4.95
CA ARG A 113 -14.32 6.24 -3.69
C ARG A 113 -15.70 5.58 -3.80
N ARG A 114 -16.71 6.30 -4.31
CA ARG A 114 -18.05 5.74 -4.52
C ARG A 114 -18.03 4.50 -5.41
N ARG A 115 -17.35 4.56 -6.55
CA ARG A 115 -17.30 3.48 -7.54
C ARG A 115 -16.51 2.26 -7.08
N LEU A 116 -15.39 2.47 -6.39
CA LEU A 116 -14.43 1.41 -6.07
C LEU A 116 -14.63 0.80 -4.68
N MET A 117 -15.32 1.49 -3.77
CA MET A 117 -15.53 1.04 -2.40
C MET A 117 -17.02 0.85 -2.07
N GLU A 118 -17.85 1.87 -2.29
CA GLU A 118 -19.21 1.92 -1.74
C GLU A 118 -20.22 1.15 -2.59
N GLN A 119 -20.25 1.38 -3.91
CA GLN A 119 -21.20 0.70 -4.81
C GLN A 119 -21.01 -0.82 -4.85
N PRO A 120 -19.77 -1.36 -4.96
CA PRO A 120 -19.58 -2.80 -4.93
C PRO A 120 -19.91 -3.41 -3.57
N ALA A 121 -19.68 -2.67 -2.47
CA ALA A 121 -20.05 -3.13 -1.13
C ALA A 121 -21.57 -3.22 -0.95
N ALA A 122 -22.32 -2.25 -1.47
CA ALA A 122 -23.78 -2.27 -1.43
C ALA A 122 -24.36 -3.43 -2.26
N ALA A 123 -23.82 -3.66 -3.46
CA ALA A 123 -24.25 -4.78 -4.31
C ALA A 123 -23.97 -6.16 -3.66
N HIS A 124 -22.87 -6.30 -2.91
CA HIS A 124 -22.55 -7.54 -2.19
C HIS A 124 -23.35 -7.73 -0.89
N ALA A 125 -23.82 -6.66 -0.25
CA ALA A 125 -24.63 -6.76 0.98
C ALA A 125 -26.12 -7.02 0.73
N ALA A 126 -26.56 -6.91 -0.54
CA ALA A 126 -27.93 -7.18 -0.96
C ALA A 126 -28.20 -8.65 -1.36
N HIS A 127 -27.15 -9.49 -1.36
CA HIS A 127 -27.19 -10.93 -1.62
C HIS A 127 -26.95 -11.73 -0.34
#